data_AF-A0A6H2A240-F1
#
_entry.id   AF-A0A6H2A240-F1
#
_cell.length_a   1.000
_cell.length_b   1.000
_cell.length_c   1.000
_cell.angle_alpha   90.00
_cell.angle_beta   90.00
_cell.angle_gamma   90.00
#
_symmetry.space_group_name_H-M   'P 1'
#
loop_
_entity.id
_entity.type
_entity.pdbx_description
1 polymer ?
#
loop_
_entity_poly.entity_id
_entity_poly.type
_entity_poly.pdbx_seq_one_letter_code
_entity_poly.pdbx_strand_id
1 'polypeptide(L)'
;MPDQNLNAKMAELMGWRLNAPDADYRHGPWWGNEYGGFIIAEKDWTPLTDIAQAFMVVEKMAQGEPVYDLQLRSICLPGGKIKYTASFADILSGYKKWQDSDTPSEAICKAALEATI
;
A
#
# COMPACT_ATOMS: atom_id res chain seq x y z
N MET A 1 7.10 -12.82 -8.94
CA MET A 1 5.85 -12.08 -9.20
C MET A 1 5.53 -11.33 -7.93
N PRO A 2 5.20 -10.01 -7.98
CA PRO A 2 4.72 -9.31 -6.80
C PRO A 2 3.53 -10.09 -6.23
N ASP A 3 3.49 -10.22 -4.90
CA ASP A 3 2.48 -11.01 -4.21
C ASP A 3 1.10 -10.45 -4.55
N GLN A 4 0.36 -11.10 -5.47
CA GLN A 4 -0.98 -10.67 -5.88
C GLN A 4 -1.91 -10.55 -4.67
N ASN A 5 -1.65 -11.35 -3.64
CA ASN A 5 -2.30 -11.30 -2.35
C ASN A 5 -2.03 -9.98 -1.59
N LEU A 6 -0.81 -9.43 -1.68
CA LEU A 6 -0.48 -8.18 -1.01
C LEU A 6 -1.12 -6.96 -1.72
N ASN A 7 -1.18 -6.94 -3.06
CA ASN A 7 -1.96 -5.92 -3.79
C ASN A 7 -3.44 -5.95 -3.40
N ALA A 8 -4.02 -7.16 -3.26
CA ALA A 8 -5.40 -7.33 -2.81
C ALA A 8 -5.64 -6.78 -1.41
N LYS A 9 -4.75 -7.10 -0.47
CA LYS A 9 -4.81 -6.57 0.91
C LYS A 9 -4.67 -5.05 0.96
N MET A 10 -3.88 -4.45 0.06
CA MET A 10 -3.81 -2.98 -0.03
C MET A 10 -5.12 -2.38 -0.56
N ALA A 11 -5.76 -3.01 -1.54
CA ALA A 11 -7.09 -2.56 -1.99
C ALA A 11 -8.12 -2.65 -0.84
N GLU A 12 -8.12 -3.74 -0.07
CA GLU A 12 -8.99 -3.87 1.12
C GLU A 12 -8.75 -2.76 2.15
N LEU A 13 -7.49 -2.42 2.42
CA LEU A 13 -7.10 -1.33 3.33
C LEU A 13 -7.60 0.04 2.83
N MET A 14 -7.60 0.27 1.52
CA MET A 14 -8.19 1.46 0.92
C MET A 14 -9.72 1.49 1.01
N GLY A 15 -10.37 0.40 1.46
CA GLY A 15 -11.81 0.21 1.42
C GLY A 15 -12.32 -0.12 0.02
N TRP A 16 -11.43 -0.57 -0.87
CA TRP A 16 -11.74 -0.89 -2.24
C TRP A 16 -11.95 -2.40 -2.40
N ARG A 17 -12.84 -2.79 -3.31
CA ARG A 17 -12.93 -4.18 -3.76
C ARG A 17 -12.09 -4.34 -5.02
N LEU A 18 -11.24 -5.35 -5.08
CA LEU A 18 -10.66 -5.77 -6.36
C LEU A 18 -11.78 -6.35 -7.21
N ASN A 19 -11.98 -5.82 -8.42
CA ASN A 19 -12.83 -6.49 -9.38
C ASN A 19 -12.18 -7.83 -9.75
N ALA A 20 -12.95 -8.91 -9.61
CA ALA A 20 -12.67 -10.18 -10.28
C ALA A 20 -12.39 -9.91 -11.78
N PRO A 21 -11.56 -10.72 -12.46
CA PRO A 21 -10.87 -10.34 -13.70
C PRO A 21 -11.72 -9.98 -14.94
N ASP A 22 -13.06 -9.99 -14.88
CA ASP A 22 -13.93 -9.93 -16.06
C ASP A 22 -15.11 -8.93 -15.94
N ALA A 23 -14.83 -7.63 -15.82
CA ALA A 23 -15.88 -6.61 -16.00
C ALA A 23 -15.43 -5.50 -16.97
N ASP A 24 -16.21 -5.36 -18.03
CA ASP A 24 -16.06 -4.53 -19.23
C ASP A 24 -15.92 -3.03 -18.89
N TYR A 25 -14.86 -2.41 -19.43
CA TYR A 25 -14.44 -1.03 -19.14
C TYR A 25 -15.01 -0.07 -20.18
N ARG A 26 -16.04 0.72 -19.84
CA ARG A 26 -16.42 1.88 -20.66
C ARG A 26 -16.86 3.10 -19.84
N HIS A 27 -16.08 4.17 -20.05
CA HIS A 27 -16.34 5.62 -19.90
C HIS A 27 -15.95 6.34 -18.60
N GLY A 28 -15.04 7.31 -18.76
CA GLY A 28 -14.93 8.52 -17.94
C GLY A 28 -13.61 8.65 -17.19
N PRO A 29 -12.93 9.82 -17.21
CA PRO A 29 -11.83 10.08 -16.29
C PRO A 29 -12.42 10.29 -14.88
N TRP A 30 -11.72 9.76 -13.87
CA TRP A 30 -11.78 10.07 -12.44
C TRP A 30 -12.37 9.00 -11.49
N TRP A 31 -11.47 8.55 -10.61
CA TRP A 31 -11.58 7.99 -9.24
C TRP A 31 -12.80 7.11 -8.94
N GLY A 32 -12.62 5.79 -9.07
CA GLY A 32 -13.44 4.82 -8.35
C GLY A 32 -14.91 4.82 -8.73
N ASN A 33 -15.29 4.00 -9.71
CA ASN A 33 -16.69 3.82 -10.06
C ASN A 33 -17.44 3.14 -8.90
N GLU A 34 -18.37 3.84 -8.25
CA GLU A 34 -19.35 3.23 -7.37
C GLU A 34 -20.23 2.26 -8.17
N TYR A 35 -19.86 0.98 -8.17
CA TYR A 35 -20.81 -0.09 -8.48
C TYR A 35 -21.46 -0.51 -7.16
N GLY A 36 -22.67 -0.01 -6.91
CA GLY A 36 -23.47 -0.45 -5.75
C GLY A 36 -22.89 -0.06 -4.38
N GLY A 37 -22.20 1.09 -4.28
CA GLY A 37 -21.66 1.61 -3.01
C GLY A 37 -20.27 1.10 -2.62
N PHE A 38 -19.51 0.55 -3.57
CA PHE A 38 -18.11 0.14 -3.37
C PHE A 38 -17.19 0.82 -4.37
N ILE A 39 -16.01 1.26 -3.91
CA ILE A 39 -14.94 1.73 -4.79
C ILE A 39 -14.20 0.50 -5.34
N ILE A 40 -14.06 0.42 -6.66
CA ILE A 40 -13.32 -0.65 -7.33
C ILE A 40 -11.91 -0.14 -7.65
N ALA A 41 -10.88 -0.92 -7.31
CA ALA A 41 -9.51 -0.61 -7.71
C ALA A 41 -9.36 -0.76 -9.25
N GLU A 42 -8.79 0.24 -9.92
CA GLU A 42 -8.56 0.18 -11.36
C GLU A 42 -7.58 -0.95 -11.74
N LYS A 43 -7.66 -1.42 -12.99
CA LYS A 43 -6.80 -2.46 -13.57
C LYS A 43 -5.30 -2.21 -13.37
N ASP A 44 -4.92 -0.94 -13.26
CA ASP A 44 -3.53 -0.48 -13.17
C ASP A 44 -3.09 -0.13 -11.72
N TRP A 45 -3.91 -0.50 -10.72
CA TRP A 45 -3.53 -0.37 -9.31
C TRP A 45 -2.47 -1.41 -8.92
N THR A 46 -1.23 -0.94 -8.81
CA THR A 46 -0.04 -1.75 -8.54
C THR A 46 0.88 -1.08 -7.49
N PRO A 47 0.40 -0.85 -6.25
CA PRO A 47 1.14 -0.13 -5.21
C PRO A 47 2.45 -0.81 -4.79
N LEU A 48 2.64 -2.08 -5.12
CA LEU A 48 3.91 -2.79 -4.89
C LEU A 48 5.01 -2.41 -5.88
N THR A 49 4.65 -1.90 -7.05
CA THR A 49 5.60 -1.53 -8.12
C THR A 49 5.58 -0.04 -8.46
N ASP A 50 4.54 0.69 -8.04
CA ASP A 50 4.42 2.14 -8.18
C ASP A 50 4.51 2.82 -6.81
N ILE A 51 5.56 3.62 -6.63
CA ILE A 51 5.81 4.34 -5.38
C ILE A 51 4.75 5.42 -5.09
N ALA A 52 4.19 6.07 -6.12
CA ALA A 52 3.16 7.09 -5.92
C ALA A 52 1.88 6.45 -5.36
N GLN A 53 1.52 5.28 -5.89
CA GLN A 53 0.39 4.50 -5.38
C GLN A 53 0.65 3.94 -3.97
N ALA A 54 1.90 3.56 -3.65
CA ALA A 54 2.26 3.20 -2.28
C ALA A 54 2.08 4.37 -1.30
N PHE A 55 2.35 5.61 -1.71
CA PHE A 55 2.11 6.79 -0.87
C PHE A 55 0.63 7.09 -0.66
N MET A 56 -0.26 6.73 -1.58
CA MET A 56 -1.71 6.84 -1.33
C MET A 56 -2.16 5.93 -0.18
N VAL A 57 -1.51 4.77 0.01
CA VAL A 57 -1.73 3.91 1.19
C VAL A 57 -1.31 4.63 2.48
N VAL A 58 -0.22 5.39 2.44
CA VAL A 58 0.26 6.21 3.57
C VAL A 58 -0.78 7.27 3.94
N GLU A 59 -1.30 8.00 2.96
CA GLU A 59 -2.34 9.01 3.17
C GLU A 59 -3.59 8.40 3.79
N LYS A 60 -3.99 7.21 3.33
CA LYS A 60 -5.12 6.47 3.90
C LYS A 60 -4.87 6.09 5.36
N MET A 61 -3.69 5.59 5.69
CA MET A 61 -3.30 5.22 7.06
C MET A 61 -3.28 6.44 7.99
N ALA A 62 -2.85 7.60 7.50
CA ALA A 62 -2.80 8.85 8.28
C ALA A 62 -4.19 9.44 8.59
N GLN A 63 -5.24 9.02 7.87
CA GLN A 63 -6.63 9.45 8.12
C GLN A 63 -7.34 8.61 9.19
N GLY A 64 -6.78 7.47 9.57
CA GLY A 64 -7.35 6.56 10.57
C GLY A 64 -6.85 6.82 11.99
N GLU A 65 -7.51 6.18 12.95
CA GLU A 65 -6.97 6.01 14.31
C GLU A 65 -6.46 4.57 14.46
N PRO A 66 -5.25 4.36 14.99
CA PRO A 66 -4.34 5.39 15.50
C PRO A 66 -3.65 6.19 14.37
N VAL A 67 -3.23 7.42 14.67
CA VAL A 67 -2.47 8.25 13.71
C VAL A 67 -1.04 7.70 13.58
N TYR A 68 -0.65 7.35 12.35
CA TYR A 68 0.66 6.79 12.06
C TYR A 68 1.60 7.80 11.36
N ASP A 69 2.90 7.69 11.65
CA ASP A 69 3.99 8.32 10.90
C ASP A 69 4.76 7.27 10.09
N LEU A 70 4.94 7.49 8.79
CA LEU A 70 5.74 6.60 7.95
C LEU A 70 7.22 6.93 8.12
N GLN A 71 7.99 5.92 8.50
CA GLN A 71 9.44 5.97 8.45
C GLN A 71 9.98 5.01 7.40
N LEU A 72 10.57 5.56 6.34
CA LEU A 72 11.23 4.81 5.27
C LEU A 72 12.74 5.05 5.30
N ARG A 73 13.53 3.98 5.15
CA ARG A 73 14.99 4.01 5.15
C ARG A 73 15.53 3.09 4.07
N SER A 74 16.76 3.36 3.64
CA SER A 74 17.52 2.49 2.74
C SER A 74 18.85 2.11 3.38
N ILE A 75 19.26 0.86 3.19
CA ILE A 75 20.54 0.34 3.65
C ILE A 75 21.29 -0.19 2.43
N CYS A 76 22.51 0.29 2.23
CA CYS A 76 23.44 -0.30 1.26
C CYS A 76 24.08 -1.55 1.86
N LEU A 77 23.86 -2.68 1.22
CA LEU A 77 24.46 -3.97 1.56
C LEU A 77 25.76 -4.19 0.76
N PRO A 78 26.65 -5.08 1.24
CA PRO A 78 27.82 -5.50 0.49
C PRO A 78 27.45 -5.97 -0.92
N GLY A 79 28.25 -5.58 -1.91
CA GLY A 79 27.98 -5.87 -3.32
C GLY A 79 27.02 -4.90 -4.01
N GLY A 80 26.76 -3.73 -3.42
CA GLY A 80 26.01 -2.64 -4.07
C GLY A 80 24.49 -2.85 -4.09
N LYS A 81 23.98 -3.84 -3.37
CA LYS A 81 22.54 -4.07 -3.23
C LYS A 81 21.95 -3.05 -2.26
N ILE A 82 20.79 -2.52 -2.59
CA ILE A 82 20.04 -1.61 -1.69
C ILE A 82 18.86 -2.38 -1.15
N LYS A 83 18.66 -2.32 0.18
CA LYS A 83 17.46 -2.82 0.84
C LYS A 83 16.69 -1.67 1.45
N TYR A 84 15.38 -1.66 1.31
CA TYR A 84 14.50 -0.65 1.88
C TYR A 84 13.82 -1.23 3.11
N THR A 85 13.72 -0.42 4.16
CA THR A 85 13.02 -0.77 5.39
C THR A 85 12.01 0.31 5.73
N ALA A 86 10.77 -0.09 5.99
CA ALA A 86 9.67 0.83 6.27
C ALA A 86 8.96 0.45 7.58
N SER A 87 8.39 1.43 8.26
CA SER A 87 7.55 1.21 9.43
C SER A 87 6.51 2.32 9.54
N PHE A 88 5.26 1.96 9.77
CA PHE A 88 4.26 2.91 10.28
C PHE A 88 4.35 2.90 11.80
N ALA A 89 4.89 3.98 12.35
CA ALA A 89 4.99 4.16 13.79
C ALA A 89 3.68 4.77 14.28
N ASP A 90 3.00 4.09 15.19
CA ASP A 90 1.87 4.68 15.91
C ASP A 90 2.43 5.79 16.81
N ILE A 91 1.99 7.02 16.56
CA ILE A 91 2.50 8.21 17.26
C ILE A 91 2.13 8.18 18.75
N LEU A 92 1.00 7.56 19.10
CA LEU A 92 0.46 7.55 20.45
C LEU A 92 1.04 6.42 21.29
N SER A 93 1.11 5.20 20.75
CA SER A 93 1.65 4.05 21.48
C SER A 93 3.17 3.94 21.39
N GLY A 94 3.80 4.63 20.43
CA GLY A 94 5.20 4.44 20.08
C GLY A 94 5.49 3.07 19.46
N TYR A 95 4.45 2.28 19.16
CA TYR A 95 4.60 0.98 18.50
C TYR A 95 5.25 1.17 17.14
N LYS A 96 6.23 0.32 16.86
CA LYS A 96 6.99 0.37 15.63
C LYS A 96 7.52 -1.00 15.26
N LYS A 97 7.12 -1.49 14.10
CA LYS A 97 7.65 -2.72 13.51
C LYS A 97 8.14 -2.46 12.10
N TRP A 98 9.37 -2.87 11.84
CA TRP A 98 10.06 -2.65 10.58
C TRP A 98 9.79 -3.78 9.59
N GLN A 99 9.60 -3.41 8.33
CA GLN A 99 9.39 -4.32 7.21
C GLN A 99 10.42 -4.07 6.13
N ASP A 100 11.01 -5.15 5.63
CA ASP A 100 12.08 -5.11 4.64
C ASP A 100 11.56 -5.47 3.25
N SER A 101 12.09 -4.80 2.21
CA SER A 101 11.94 -5.19 0.81
C SER A 101 13.12 -4.69 -0.04
N ASP A 102 13.24 -5.24 -1.24
CA ASP A 102 14.15 -4.79 -2.29
C ASP A 102 13.63 -3.52 -3.02
N THR A 103 12.36 -3.15 -2.84
CA THR A 103 11.78 -1.92 -3.39
C THR A 103 11.14 -1.05 -2.30
N PRO A 104 11.16 0.28 -2.44
CA PRO A 104 10.55 1.16 -1.45
C PRO A 104 9.02 1.01 -1.40
N SER A 105 8.38 0.83 -2.55
CA SER A 105 6.93 0.66 -2.69
C SER A 105 6.41 -0.58 -1.94
N GLU A 106 7.08 -1.72 -2.11
CA GLU A 106 6.72 -2.94 -1.39
C GLU A 106 7.04 -2.85 0.11
N ALA A 107 8.14 -2.19 0.52
CA ALA A 107 8.44 -1.97 1.93
C ALA A 107 7.30 -1.19 2.62
N ILE A 108 6.83 -0.10 1.99
CA ILE A 108 5.70 0.71 2.47
C ILE A 108 4.43 -0.15 2.61
N CYS A 109 4.07 -0.91 1.58
CA CYS A 109 2.85 -1.72 1.60
C CYS A 109 2.90 -2.83 2.68
N LYS A 110 4.05 -3.46 2.88
CA LYS A 110 4.24 -4.43 3.98
C LYS A 110 4.10 -3.76 5.34
N ALA A 111 4.68 -2.57 5.51
CA ALA A 111 4.59 -1.82 6.76
C ALA A 111 3.15 -1.38 7.05
N ALA A 112 2.40 -0.97 6.03
CA ALA A 112 0.99 -0.62 6.18
C ALA A 112 0.17 -1.82 6.65
N LEU A 113 0.35 -2.99 6.01
CA LEU A 113 -0.36 -4.21 6.39
C LEU A 113 -0.07 -4.61 7.85
N GLU A 114 1.21 -4.59 8.24
CA GLU A 114 1.60 -4.92 9.61
C GLU A 114 0.96 -4.00 10.66
N ALA A 115 0.81 -2.71 10.35
CA ALA A 115 0.21 -1.74 11.26
C ALA A 115 -1.31 -1.93 11.44
N THR A 116 -1.97 -2.67 10.54
CA THR A 116 -3.41 -2.95 10.61
C THR A 116 -3.79 -4.24 11.37
N ILE A 117 -2.81 -5.00 11.87
CA ILE A 117 -3.01 -6.25 12.64
C ILE A 117 -2.95 -5.96 14.14
#